data_AF-A0A842WV59-F1
#
_entry.id   AF-A0A842WV59-F1
#
_cell.length_a   1.000
_cell.length_b   1.000
_cell.length_c   1.000
_cell.angle_alpha   90.00
_cell.angle_beta   90.00
_cell.angle_gamma   90.00
#
_symmetry.space_group_name_H-M   'P 1'
#
loop_
_entity.id
_entity.type
_entity.pdbx_description
1 polymer ?
#
loop_
_entity_poly.entity_id
_entity_poly.type
_entity_poly.pdbx_seq_one_letter_code
_entity_poly.pdbx_strand_id
1 'polypeptide(L)'
;MYVKIRTDGAVGIGRGSSGEEEIAIGYGEAHMISAALDKLAQTARNYKQTYKKTTDVGSGNKIEFERSDEGMITVSGDGQSFICTESEIRELANLLKNLPPIEVAPSSDYAHKIPLSGGKCVIVKNNSDSISLRLPEAALLKVSLASSLDSKFFEEHIHIGQKELWIKRTSDLKWSLGVDGSGVKFTAYEIESLSSGLHNAILDVLMDLVKSMGTDKLADIRIKSQIQRIEQDTKKLLGEHKNAKSITKSLTKKSKKVLESGIDAEERTQNFIAMCRHVYSDLEPSFLEPLFDLFSSVFVAET
;
A
#
# COMPACT_ATOMS: atom_id res chain seq x y z
N MET A 1 -22.00 -20.50 17.35
CA MET A 1 -20.96 -20.31 16.30
C MET A 1 -20.18 -19.05 16.65
N TYR A 2 -18.98 -18.84 16.10
CA TYR A 2 -18.28 -17.57 16.26
C TYR A 2 -17.81 -17.00 14.93
N VAL A 3 -17.63 -15.68 14.93
CA VAL A 3 -17.05 -14.91 13.82
C VAL A 3 -15.92 -14.06 14.39
N LYS A 4 -14.75 -14.07 13.76
CA LYS A 4 -13.62 -13.21 14.14
C LYS A 4 -12.95 -12.59 12.93
N ILE A 5 -12.35 -11.41 13.10
CA ILE A 5 -11.39 -10.89 12.14
C ILE A 5 -10.06 -11.60 12.38
N ARG A 6 -9.56 -12.26 11.34
CA ARG A 6 -8.29 -12.98 11.36
C ARG A 6 -7.13 -12.01 11.18
N THR A 7 -5.94 -12.43 11.58
CA THR A 7 -4.70 -11.64 11.40
C THR A 7 -4.33 -11.42 9.94
N ASP A 8 -4.90 -12.21 9.02
CA ASP A 8 -4.78 -12.05 7.59
C ASP A 8 -5.80 -11.07 6.97
N GLY A 9 -6.64 -10.43 7.79
CA GLY A 9 -7.70 -9.51 7.37
C GLY A 9 -8.97 -10.21 6.87
N ALA A 10 -8.99 -11.54 6.76
CA ALA A 10 -10.19 -12.29 6.42
C ALA A 10 -11.13 -12.40 7.63
N VAL A 11 -12.38 -12.76 7.36
CA VAL A 11 -13.37 -13.12 8.38
C VAL A 11 -13.32 -14.64 8.57
N GLY A 12 -13.01 -15.10 9.78
CA GLY A 12 -13.04 -16.52 10.16
C GLY A 12 -14.38 -16.91 10.75
N ILE A 13 -14.98 -17.98 10.23
CA ILE A 13 -16.18 -18.63 10.77
C ILE A 13 -15.75 -19.95 11.41
N GLY A 14 -16.07 -20.14 12.68
CA GLY A 14 -15.75 -21.37 13.40
C GLY A 14 -16.83 -21.80 14.40
N ARG A 15 -16.61 -22.96 15.00
CA ARG A 15 -17.51 -23.56 16.01
C ARG A 15 -16.73 -23.82 17.30
N GLY A 16 -17.35 -23.56 18.44
CA GLY A 16 -16.71 -23.70 19.75
C GLY A 16 -15.86 -22.49 20.11
N SER A 17 -14.62 -22.72 20.53
CA SER A 17 -13.65 -21.68 20.92
C SER A 17 -12.88 -21.17 19.71
N SER A 18 -12.45 -19.91 19.72
CA SER A 18 -11.64 -19.34 18.63
C SER A 18 -10.34 -20.11 18.43
N GLY A 19 -10.11 -20.62 17.22
CA GLY A 19 -8.94 -21.44 16.85
C GLY A 19 -8.51 -21.27 15.40
N GLU A 20 -7.76 -22.23 14.87
CA GLU A 20 -7.28 -22.23 13.47
C GLU A 20 -8.20 -23.01 12.51
N GLU A 21 -9.08 -23.86 13.05
CA GLU A 21 -10.08 -24.64 12.31
C GLU A 21 -11.28 -23.76 11.91
N GLU A 22 -11.08 -22.94 10.89
CA GLU A 22 -12.04 -21.93 10.45
C GLU A 22 -12.28 -21.99 8.95
N ILE A 23 -13.51 -21.64 8.55
CA ILE A 23 -13.82 -21.25 7.17
C ILE A 23 -13.49 -19.77 7.05
N ALA A 24 -12.51 -19.42 6.21
CA ALA A 24 -12.08 -18.05 5.98
C ALA A 24 -12.82 -17.45 4.78
N ILE A 25 -13.31 -16.22 4.92
CA ILE A 25 -14.05 -15.51 3.87
C ILE A 25 -13.56 -14.06 3.78
N GLY A 26 -13.68 -13.42 2.62
CA GLY A 26 -13.39 -12.00 2.49
C GLY A 26 -14.41 -11.15 3.27
N TYR A 27 -13.98 -10.02 3.85
CA TYR A 27 -14.90 -9.15 4.59
C TYR A 27 -16.08 -8.67 3.75
N GLY A 28 -15.85 -8.32 2.47
CA GLY A 28 -16.93 -7.95 1.53
C GLY A 28 -17.88 -9.09 1.17
N GLU A 29 -17.48 -10.34 1.39
CA GLU A 29 -18.30 -11.53 1.14
C GLU A 29 -19.26 -11.82 2.29
N ALA A 30 -18.94 -11.33 3.49
CA ALA A 30 -19.70 -11.61 4.71
C ALA A 30 -21.18 -11.20 4.61
N HIS A 31 -21.48 -10.07 3.97
CA HIS A 31 -22.87 -9.63 3.74
C HIS A 31 -23.64 -10.56 2.80
N MET A 32 -23.00 -11.05 1.73
CA MET A 32 -23.63 -11.99 0.81
C MET A 32 -23.86 -13.36 1.46
N ILE A 33 -22.89 -13.83 2.23
CA ILE A 33 -22.98 -15.09 2.97
C ILE A 33 -24.04 -15.00 4.07
N SER A 34 -24.12 -13.88 4.78
CA SER A 34 -25.17 -13.60 5.76
C SER A 34 -26.57 -13.75 5.14
N ALA A 35 -26.82 -13.14 3.99
CA ALA A 35 -28.11 -13.26 3.29
C ALA A 35 -28.42 -14.71 2.83
N ALA A 36 -27.40 -15.46 2.42
CA ALA A 36 -27.55 -16.88 2.07
C ALA A 36 -27.93 -17.73 3.28
N LEU A 37 -27.30 -17.48 4.44
CA LEU A 37 -27.60 -18.17 5.70
C LEU A 37 -29.01 -17.83 6.22
N ASP A 38 -29.45 -16.57 6.13
CA ASP A 38 -30.80 -16.16 6.49
C ASP A 38 -31.85 -16.90 5.63
N LYS A 39 -31.60 -17.02 4.33
CA LYS A 39 -32.47 -17.76 3.41
C LYS A 39 -32.50 -19.26 3.75
N LEU A 40 -31.35 -19.85 4.04
CA LEU A 40 -31.22 -21.25 4.44
C LEU A 40 -32.02 -21.54 5.73
N ALA A 41 -31.94 -20.66 6.73
CA ALA A 41 -32.67 -20.78 7.99
C ALA A 41 -34.20 -20.66 7.84
N GLN A 42 -34.68 -20.01 6.78
CA GLN A 42 -36.11 -19.88 6.47
C GLN A 42 -36.63 -21.01 5.56
N THR A 43 -35.75 -21.77 4.93
CA THR A 43 -36.14 -22.77 3.94
C THR A 43 -36.51 -24.09 4.65
N ALA A 44 -37.79 -24.47 4.59
CA ALA A 44 -38.34 -25.67 5.24
C ALA A 44 -38.12 -26.97 4.45
N ARG A 45 -37.38 -26.92 3.32
CA ARG A 45 -37.14 -28.05 2.42
C ARG A 45 -35.64 -28.23 2.19
N ASN A 46 -35.27 -29.36 1.60
CA ASN A 46 -33.91 -29.60 1.13
C ASN A 46 -33.41 -28.43 0.28
N TYR A 47 -32.26 -27.89 0.66
CA TYR A 47 -31.69 -26.73 0.00
C TYR A 47 -30.17 -26.82 0.07
N LYS A 48 -29.54 -26.68 -1.09
CA LYS A 48 -28.08 -26.59 -1.20
C LYS A 48 -27.70 -25.33 -1.95
N GLN A 49 -26.81 -24.54 -1.36
CA GLN A 49 -26.24 -23.36 -1.98
C GLN A 49 -24.72 -23.42 -1.89
N THR A 50 -24.07 -23.26 -3.03
CA THR A 50 -22.61 -23.12 -3.11
C THR A 50 -22.27 -21.67 -3.41
N TYR A 51 -21.55 -21.04 -2.50
CA TYR A 51 -20.95 -19.73 -2.72
C TYR A 51 -19.51 -19.92 -3.20
N LYS A 52 -19.17 -19.37 -4.36
CA LYS A 52 -17.77 -19.29 -4.82
C LYS A 52 -17.17 -18.03 -4.23
N LYS A 53 -16.05 -18.17 -3.51
CA LYS A 53 -15.32 -17.05 -2.97
C LYS A 53 -14.79 -16.20 -4.12
N THR A 54 -14.91 -14.90 -3.95
CA THR A 54 -14.30 -13.88 -4.81
C THR A 54 -12.88 -13.55 -4.38
N THR A 55 -12.53 -13.92 -3.14
CA THR A 55 -11.20 -13.77 -2.53
C THR A 55 -10.47 -15.11 -2.41
N ASP A 56 -9.15 -15.08 -2.50
CA ASP A 56 -8.29 -16.27 -2.35
C ASP A 56 -7.92 -16.57 -0.88
N VAL A 57 -8.84 -16.33 0.06
CA VAL A 57 -8.60 -16.55 1.51
C VAL A 57 -9.08 -17.93 1.96
N GLY A 58 -8.26 -18.57 2.80
CA GLY A 58 -8.48 -19.97 3.20
C GLY A 58 -7.85 -20.97 2.23
N SER A 59 -8.09 -22.26 2.46
CA SER A 59 -7.53 -23.36 1.65
C SER A 59 -8.42 -23.77 0.47
N GLY A 60 -9.65 -23.27 0.41
CA GLY A 60 -10.63 -23.58 -0.62
C GLY A 60 -11.30 -22.33 -1.20
N ASN A 61 -11.84 -22.47 -2.41
CA ASN A 61 -12.46 -21.38 -3.19
C ASN A 61 -14.00 -21.35 -3.12
N LYS A 62 -14.60 -22.15 -2.25
CA LYS A 62 -16.06 -22.25 -2.10
C LYS A 62 -16.47 -22.50 -0.67
N ILE A 63 -17.72 -22.13 -0.38
CA ILE A 63 -18.44 -22.45 0.86
C ILE A 63 -19.76 -23.08 0.45
N GLU A 64 -20.10 -24.19 1.08
CA GLU A 64 -21.34 -24.91 0.86
C GLU A 64 -22.24 -24.81 2.08
N PHE A 65 -23.50 -24.48 1.83
CA PHE A 65 -24.58 -24.46 2.80
C PHE A 65 -25.60 -25.50 2.36
N GLU A 66 -25.87 -26.47 3.21
CA GLU A 66 -26.76 -27.59 2.89
C GLU A 66 -27.73 -27.84 4.03
N ARG A 67 -29.01 -27.97 3.70
CA ARG A 67 -30.06 -28.45 4.61
C ARG A 67 -30.54 -29.81 4.12
N SER A 68 -30.37 -30.85 4.94
CA SER A 68 -30.84 -32.19 4.63
C SER A 68 -32.36 -32.32 4.77
N ASP A 69 -32.92 -33.41 4.25
CA ASP A 69 -34.35 -33.74 4.39
C ASP A 69 -34.77 -33.92 5.85
N GLU A 70 -33.84 -34.32 6.71
CA GLU A 70 -34.02 -34.46 8.16
C GLU A 70 -33.90 -33.12 8.91
N GLY A 71 -33.67 -32.02 8.19
CA GLY A 71 -33.58 -30.67 8.75
C GLY A 71 -32.23 -30.31 9.37
N MET A 72 -31.21 -31.17 9.25
CA MET A 72 -29.84 -30.84 9.67
C MET A 72 -29.22 -29.84 8.70
N ILE A 73 -28.59 -28.79 9.23
CA ILE A 73 -27.90 -27.79 8.42
C ILE A 73 -26.39 -28.00 8.54
N THR A 74 -25.70 -28.03 7.41
CA THR A 74 -24.25 -28.17 7.35
C THR A 74 -23.64 -26.97 6.63
N VAL A 75 -22.59 -26.38 7.22
CA VAL A 75 -21.77 -25.33 6.62
C VAL A 75 -20.38 -25.88 6.39
N SER A 76 -19.90 -25.92 5.15
CA SER A 76 -18.60 -26.51 4.81
C SER A 76 -17.75 -25.60 3.94
N GLY A 77 -16.45 -25.56 4.17
CA GLY A 77 -15.48 -24.74 3.43
C GLY A 77 -14.08 -24.93 4.01
N ASP A 78 -13.03 -24.67 3.23
CA ASP A 78 -11.62 -24.76 3.70
C ASP A 78 -11.23 -26.08 4.40
N GLY A 79 -11.86 -27.20 4.00
CA GLY A 79 -11.65 -28.51 4.64
C GLY A 79 -12.38 -28.70 5.97
N GLN A 80 -13.12 -27.69 6.44
CA GLN A 80 -13.95 -27.71 7.64
C GLN A 80 -15.41 -27.99 7.31
N SER A 81 -16.12 -28.65 8.22
CA SER A 81 -17.55 -28.90 8.12
C SER A 81 -18.20 -28.80 9.50
N PHE A 82 -19.22 -27.94 9.60
CA PHE A 82 -19.93 -27.68 10.84
C PHE A 82 -21.41 -28.07 10.67
N ILE A 83 -21.85 -29.02 11.49
CA ILE A 83 -23.29 -29.31 11.65
C ILE A 83 -23.85 -28.27 12.60
N CYS A 84 -24.92 -27.59 12.20
CA CYS A 84 -25.50 -26.45 12.88
C CYS A 84 -27.00 -26.61 13.06
N THR A 85 -27.51 -26.06 14.17
CA THR A 85 -28.94 -25.86 14.38
C THR A 85 -29.43 -24.60 13.64
N GLU A 86 -30.74 -24.49 13.41
CA GLU A 86 -31.32 -23.26 12.82
C GLU A 86 -31.00 -22.00 13.64
N SER A 87 -31.00 -22.11 14.96
CA SER A 87 -30.66 -21.00 15.85
C SER A 87 -29.22 -20.54 15.66
N GLU A 88 -28.28 -21.48 15.54
CA GLU A 88 -26.87 -21.17 15.29
C GLU A 88 -26.65 -20.53 13.91
N ILE A 89 -27.43 -20.93 12.90
CA ILE A 89 -27.36 -20.34 11.55
C ILE A 89 -27.89 -18.90 11.56
N ARG A 90 -29.00 -18.62 12.25
CA ARG A 90 -29.53 -17.26 12.40
C ARG A 90 -28.57 -16.37 13.19
N GLU A 91 -27.96 -16.90 14.24
CA GLU A 91 -26.93 -16.20 15.00
C GLU A 91 -25.72 -15.88 14.13
N LEU A 92 -25.21 -16.87 13.37
CA LEU A 92 -24.10 -16.67 12.43
C LEU A 92 -24.43 -15.63 11.35
N ALA A 93 -25.63 -15.70 10.76
CA ALA A 93 -26.09 -14.73 9.78
C ALA A 93 -26.11 -13.32 10.37
N ASN A 94 -26.61 -13.18 11.61
CA ASN A 94 -26.65 -11.91 12.32
C ASN A 94 -25.25 -11.38 12.68
N LEU A 95 -24.32 -12.26 13.09
CA LEU A 95 -22.93 -11.88 13.36
C LEU A 95 -22.22 -11.37 12.10
N LEU A 96 -22.40 -12.06 10.96
CA LEU A 96 -21.83 -11.65 9.68
C LEU A 96 -22.47 -10.36 9.13
N LYS A 97 -23.77 -10.16 9.39
CA LYS A 97 -24.49 -8.94 9.00
C LYS A 97 -23.99 -7.71 9.74
N ASN A 98 -23.67 -7.88 11.02
CA ASN A 98 -23.30 -6.82 11.94
C ASN A 98 -21.79 -6.85 12.27
N LEU A 99 -20.95 -7.25 11.30
CA LEU A 99 -19.51 -7.17 11.47
C LEU A 99 -19.10 -5.73 11.83
N PRO A 100 -18.25 -5.53 12.86
CA PRO A 100 -17.78 -4.21 13.19
C PRO A 100 -16.97 -3.65 12.02
N PRO A 101 -17.13 -2.36 11.67
CA PRO A 101 -16.34 -1.74 10.61
C PRO A 101 -14.86 -1.95 10.90
N ILE A 102 -14.08 -2.20 9.84
CA ILE A 102 -12.64 -2.34 9.98
C ILE A 102 -12.07 -0.95 10.31
N GLU A 103 -11.56 -0.81 11.52
CA GLU A 103 -10.86 0.39 11.95
C GLU A 103 -9.49 0.42 11.28
N VAL A 104 -9.31 1.35 10.34
CA VAL A 104 -8.03 1.62 9.69
C VAL A 104 -7.42 2.82 10.39
N ALA A 105 -6.19 2.68 10.89
CA ALA A 105 -5.47 3.80 11.49
C ALA A 105 -5.30 4.96 10.48
N PRO A 106 -5.13 6.21 10.95
CA PRO A 106 -4.85 7.35 10.08
C PRO A 106 -3.63 7.11 9.19
N SER A 107 -3.62 7.69 7.99
CA SER A 107 -2.52 7.55 7.03
C SER A 107 -1.13 7.88 7.60
N SER A 108 -1.06 8.86 8.51
CA SER A 108 0.18 9.26 9.20
C SER A 108 0.79 8.14 10.04
N ASP A 109 -0.02 7.21 10.51
CA ASP A 109 0.46 6.13 11.37
C ASP A 109 1.21 5.08 10.55
N TYR A 110 0.85 4.93 9.26
CA TYR A 110 1.51 4.01 8.35
C TYR A 110 2.72 4.61 7.64
N ALA A 111 2.68 5.91 7.31
CA ALA A 111 3.81 6.60 6.74
C ALA A 111 3.81 8.10 7.08
N HIS A 112 4.97 8.61 7.50
CA HIS A 112 5.17 10.02 7.83
C HIS A 112 6.63 10.43 7.68
N LYS A 113 6.83 11.76 7.61
CA LYS A 113 8.16 12.37 7.65
C LYS A 113 8.83 12.15 9.01
N ILE A 114 10.13 11.86 8.99
CA ILE A 114 11.01 11.81 10.17
C ILE A 114 12.16 12.81 10.02
N PRO A 115 12.84 13.21 11.12
CA PRO A 115 14.07 13.99 11.03
C PRO A 115 15.11 13.30 10.13
N LEU A 116 15.86 14.10 9.38
CA LEU A 116 16.85 13.59 8.43
C LEU A 116 17.94 12.81 9.17
N SER A 117 18.13 11.54 8.82
CA SER A 117 19.19 10.70 9.37
C SER A 117 19.76 9.77 8.30
N GLY A 118 21.05 9.89 8.00
CA GLY A 118 21.71 9.08 6.97
C GLY A 118 21.04 9.16 5.59
N GLY A 119 20.52 10.33 5.21
CA GLY A 119 19.78 10.55 3.95
C GLY A 119 18.33 10.09 3.96
N LYS A 120 17.86 9.43 5.04
CA LYS A 120 16.49 8.94 5.18
C LYS A 120 15.62 9.97 5.88
N CYS A 121 14.42 10.21 5.36
CA CYS A 121 13.50 11.25 5.84
C CYS A 121 12.03 10.84 5.86
N VAL A 122 11.70 9.62 5.43
CA VAL A 122 10.36 9.05 5.50
C VAL A 122 10.44 7.71 6.22
N ILE A 123 9.51 7.45 7.13
CA ILE A 123 9.34 6.12 7.72
C ILE A 123 8.03 5.52 7.24
N VAL A 124 8.07 4.24 6.90
CA VAL A 124 6.89 3.40 6.72
C VAL A 124 6.87 2.40 7.86
N LYS A 125 5.76 2.29 8.58
CA LYS A 125 5.64 1.39 9.71
C LYS A 125 4.26 0.76 9.79
N ASN A 126 4.21 -0.44 10.34
CA ASN A 126 2.96 -1.06 10.79
C ASN A 126 3.29 -1.92 12.00
N ASN A 127 2.58 -1.71 13.10
CA ASN A 127 2.90 -2.33 14.39
C ASN A 127 4.36 -2.08 14.80
N SER A 128 5.12 -3.15 15.09
CA SER A 128 6.55 -3.10 15.45
C SER A 128 7.49 -2.97 14.26
N ASP A 129 7.01 -3.25 13.05
CA ASP A 129 7.85 -3.32 11.86
C ASP A 129 7.95 -1.94 11.22
N SER A 130 9.15 -1.55 10.81
CA SER A 130 9.35 -0.29 10.12
C SER A 130 10.52 -0.34 9.14
N ILE A 131 10.42 0.48 8.10
CA ILE A 131 11.51 0.77 7.16
C ILE A 131 11.66 2.28 7.01
N SER A 132 12.90 2.74 6.88
CA SER A 132 13.21 4.14 6.64
C SER A 132 13.72 4.34 5.22
N LEU A 133 13.19 5.36 4.56
CA LEU A 133 13.34 5.62 3.13
C LEU A 133 13.95 7.01 2.89
N ARG A 134 14.77 7.11 1.83
CA ARG A 134 15.09 8.39 1.20
C ARG A 134 13.85 8.95 0.49
N LEU A 135 13.82 10.25 0.24
CA LEU A 135 12.67 10.87 -0.44
C LEU A 135 12.37 10.25 -1.83
N PRO A 136 13.35 9.99 -2.71
CA PRO A 136 13.08 9.34 -4.00
C PRO A 136 12.58 7.91 -3.87
N GLU A 137 13.03 7.19 -2.83
CA GLU A 137 12.60 5.81 -2.57
C GLU A 137 11.14 5.75 -2.14
N ALA A 138 10.69 6.68 -1.29
CA ALA A 138 9.29 6.81 -0.93
C ALA A 138 8.41 7.11 -2.16
N ALA A 139 8.90 7.94 -3.08
CA ALA A 139 8.21 8.23 -4.33
C ALA A 139 8.08 7.00 -5.24
N LEU A 140 9.16 6.23 -5.43
CA LEU A 140 9.11 4.99 -6.23
C LEU A 140 8.23 3.92 -5.56
N LEU A 141 8.32 3.75 -4.25
CA LEU A 141 7.49 2.83 -3.51
C LEU A 141 6.00 3.18 -3.67
N LYS A 142 5.65 4.47 -3.65
CA LYS A 142 4.27 4.92 -3.92
C LYS A 142 3.79 4.56 -5.32
N VAL A 143 4.63 4.73 -6.34
CA VAL A 143 4.29 4.39 -7.74
C VAL A 143 4.05 2.88 -7.89
N SER A 144 4.93 2.09 -7.29
CA SER A 144 4.85 0.64 -7.30
C SER A 144 3.64 0.13 -6.52
N LEU A 145 3.36 0.73 -5.36
CA LEU A 145 2.16 0.48 -4.57
C LEU A 145 0.87 0.71 -5.37
N ALA A 146 0.77 1.84 -6.08
CA ALA A 146 -0.39 2.13 -6.92
C ALA A 146 -0.55 1.07 -8.03
N SER A 147 0.56 0.63 -8.63
CA SER A 147 0.54 -0.41 -9.67
C SER A 147 0.13 -1.79 -9.13
N SER A 148 0.39 -2.06 -7.85
CA SER A 148 0.03 -3.33 -7.19
C SER A 148 -1.47 -3.49 -6.92
N LEU A 149 -2.24 -2.40 -6.90
CA LEU A 149 -3.67 -2.43 -6.59
C LEU A 149 -4.48 -3.13 -7.69
N ASP A 150 -4.05 -2.97 -8.95
CA ASP A 150 -4.75 -3.50 -10.13
C ASP A 150 -4.46 -4.99 -10.42
N SER A 151 -3.49 -5.61 -9.74
CA SER A 151 -3.08 -6.99 -10.00
C SER A 151 -3.35 -7.92 -8.82
N LYS A 152 -3.92 -9.11 -9.06
CA LYS A 152 -4.18 -10.13 -8.02
C LYS A 152 -2.91 -10.64 -7.34
N PHE A 153 -1.86 -10.87 -8.14
CA PHE A 153 -0.51 -11.20 -7.68
C PHE A 153 0.43 -10.15 -8.23
N PHE A 154 1.23 -9.55 -7.35
CA PHE A 154 2.16 -8.50 -7.74
C PHE A 154 3.47 -8.70 -7.00
N GLU A 155 4.57 -8.63 -7.71
CA GLU A 155 5.91 -8.64 -7.13
C GLU A 155 6.78 -7.74 -7.99
N GLU A 156 7.29 -6.67 -7.40
CA GLU A 156 8.18 -5.73 -8.06
C GLU A 156 9.41 -5.50 -7.18
N HIS A 157 10.58 -5.56 -7.82
CA HIS A 157 11.88 -5.33 -7.19
C HIS A 157 12.52 -4.09 -7.85
N ILE A 158 12.60 -3.01 -7.07
CA ILE A 158 13.18 -1.73 -7.45
C ILE A 158 14.64 -1.70 -7.02
N HIS A 159 15.54 -1.72 -8.00
CA HIS A 159 16.97 -1.73 -7.75
C HIS A 159 17.55 -0.33 -7.91
N ILE A 160 18.19 0.17 -6.86
CA ILE A 160 18.90 1.45 -6.87
C ILE A 160 20.33 1.22 -6.37
N GLY A 161 21.28 1.15 -7.30
CA GLY A 161 22.65 0.76 -6.96
C GLY A 161 22.68 -0.66 -6.39
N GLN A 162 23.15 -0.80 -5.15
CA GLN A 162 23.17 -2.08 -4.41
C GLN A 162 21.91 -2.31 -3.57
N LYS A 163 21.05 -1.30 -3.46
CA LYS A 163 19.87 -1.32 -2.61
C LYS A 163 18.68 -1.90 -3.36
N GLU A 164 17.90 -2.72 -2.67
CA GLU A 164 16.69 -3.33 -3.21
C GLU A 164 15.49 -2.88 -2.39
N LEU A 165 14.56 -2.17 -3.02
CA LEU A 165 13.20 -2.02 -2.49
C LEU A 165 12.32 -3.04 -3.17
N TRP A 166 11.40 -3.63 -2.42
CA TRP A 166 10.48 -4.61 -2.96
C TRP A 166 9.08 -4.34 -2.46
N ILE A 167 8.11 -4.68 -3.29
CA ILE A 167 6.71 -4.79 -2.90
C ILE A 167 6.17 -6.11 -3.44
N LYS A 168 5.40 -6.78 -2.59
CA LYS A 168 4.80 -8.07 -2.89
C LYS A 168 3.37 -8.10 -2.37
N ARG A 169 2.43 -8.33 -3.28
CA ARG A 169 1.05 -8.69 -2.98
C ARG A 169 0.92 -10.21 -3.08
N THR A 170 0.75 -10.86 -1.93
CA THR A 170 0.66 -12.32 -1.85
C THR A 170 -0.77 -12.85 -2.00
N SER A 171 -1.76 -12.00 -1.78
CA SER A 171 -3.19 -12.29 -1.99
C SER A 171 -3.97 -11.00 -2.15
N ASP A 172 -5.29 -11.11 -2.40
CA ASP A 172 -6.19 -9.95 -2.44
C ASP A 172 -6.26 -9.15 -1.14
N LEU A 173 -5.76 -9.71 -0.03
CA LEU A 173 -5.80 -9.06 1.29
C LEU A 173 -4.42 -8.74 1.87
N LYS A 174 -3.31 -9.09 1.20
CA LYS A 174 -1.97 -9.02 1.81
C LYS A 174 -0.95 -8.37 0.91
N TRP A 175 -0.35 -7.32 1.46
CA TRP A 175 0.82 -6.64 0.93
C TRP A 175 1.97 -6.76 1.91
N SER A 176 3.15 -6.79 1.35
CA SER A 176 4.40 -6.68 2.06
C SER A 176 5.30 -5.78 1.24
N LEU A 177 5.97 -4.86 1.92
CA LEU A 177 6.92 -3.95 1.32
C LEU A 177 8.19 -3.95 2.15
N GLY A 178 9.32 -3.70 1.52
CA GLY A 178 10.57 -3.77 2.25
C GLY A 178 11.77 -3.22 1.53
N VAL A 179 12.87 -3.23 2.26
CA VAL A 179 14.18 -2.73 1.87
C VAL A 179 15.23 -3.69 2.42
N ASP A 180 16.13 -4.16 1.55
CA ASP A 180 17.32 -4.95 1.93
C ASP A 180 17.00 -6.11 2.92
N GLY A 181 15.92 -6.83 2.66
CA GLY A 181 15.47 -7.98 3.47
C GLY A 181 14.63 -7.65 4.73
N SER A 182 14.50 -6.38 5.13
CA SER A 182 13.52 -5.95 6.14
C SER A 182 12.19 -5.62 5.49
N GLY A 183 11.06 -5.93 6.13
CA GLY A 183 9.75 -5.69 5.53
C GLY A 183 8.66 -5.34 6.54
N VAL A 184 7.63 -4.66 6.04
CA VAL A 184 6.42 -4.26 6.76
C VAL A 184 5.22 -4.85 6.03
N LYS A 185 4.27 -5.40 6.78
CA LYS A 185 3.07 -6.05 6.23
C LYS A 185 1.86 -5.14 6.36
N PHE A 186 0.98 -5.22 5.36
CA PHE A 186 -0.25 -4.45 5.30
C PHE A 186 -1.39 -5.32 4.76
N THR A 187 -2.59 -5.05 5.23
CA THR A 187 -3.83 -5.62 4.73
C THR A 187 -4.42 -4.77 3.60
N ALA A 188 -5.42 -5.30 2.88
CA ALA A 188 -6.17 -4.53 1.88
C ALA A 188 -6.80 -3.24 2.45
N TYR A 189 -7.14 -3.23 3.73
CA TYR A 189 -7.79 -2.09 4.37
C TYR A 189 -6.80 -0.98 4.68
N GLU A 190 -5.54 -1.33 4.90
CA GLU A 190 -4.48 -0.39 5.27
C GLU A 190 -3.76 0.19 4.05
N ILE A 191 -3.82 -0.49 2.90
CA ILE A 191 -2.99 -0.16 1.73
C ILE A 191 -3.31 1.20 1.11
N GLU A 192 -4.59 1.60 1.11
CA GLU A 192 -5.01 2.92 0.64
C GLU A 192 -4.53 4.01 1.60
N SER A 193 -4.67 3.77 2.91
CA SER A 193 -4.17 4.68 3.95
C SER A 193 -2.66 4.82 3.91
N LEU A 194 -1.93 3.73 3.65
CA LEU A 194 -0.49 3.77 3.39
C LEU A 194 -0.16 4.60 2.15
N SER A 195 -0.88 4.43 1.04
CA SER A 195 -0.63 5.18 -0.20
C SER A 195 -0.80 6.68 0.01
N SER A 196 -1.84 7.07 0.78
CA SER A 196 -2.04 8.45 1.23
C SER A 196 -0.96 8.91 2.20
N GLY A 197 -0.51 8.04 3.11
CA GLY A 197 0.56 8.33 4.07
C GLY A 197 1.89 8.62 3.38
N LEU A 198 2.29 7.78 2.41
CA LEU A 198 3.47 8.00 1.58
C LEU A 198 3.39 9.33 0.82
N HIS A 199 2.22 9.63 0.27
CA HIS A 199 1.99 10.89 -0.44
C HIS A 199 2.18 12.10 0.47
N ASN A 200 1.52 12.09 1.63
CA ASN A 200 1.59 13.16 2.62
C ASN A 200 3.01 13.31 3.18
N ALA A 201 3.73 12.20 3.41
CA ALA A 201 5.12 12.25 3.86
C ALA A 201 6.05 12.93 2.82
N ILE A 202 5.88 12.62 1.54
CA ILE A 202 6.63 13.28 0.45
C ILE A 202 6.29 14.77 0.42
N LEU A 203 5.00 15.11 0.50
CA LEU A 203 4.51 16.48 0.55
C LEU A 203 5.14 17.24 1.72
N ASP A 204 5.10 16.69 2.93
CA ASP A 204 5.65 17.31 4.13
C ASP A 204 7.14 17.61 4.02
N VAL A 205 7.92 16.68 3.45
CA VAL A 205 9.35 16.88 3.20
C VAL A 205 9.58 18.01 2.19
N LEU A 206 8.85 18.01 1.08
CA LEU A 206 8.96 19.06 0.06
C LEU A 206 8.52 20.43 0.59
N MET A 207 7.51 20.46 1.46
CA MET A 207 7.01 21.70 2.05
C MET A 207 7.98 22.28 3.07
N ASP A 208 8.74 21.46 3.81
CA ASP A 208 9.83 21.96 4.66
C ASP A 208 10.92 22.66 3.83
N LEU A 209 11.26 22.10 2.68
CA LEU A 209 12.20 22.73 1.74
C LEU A 209 11.65 24.05 1.20
N VAL A 210 10.38 24.11 0.79
CA VAL A 210 9.77 25.36 0.31
C VAL A 210 9.74 26.42 1.41
N LYS A 211 9.42 26.03 2.65
CA LYS A 211 9.43 26.93 3.81
C LYS A 211 10.85 27.42 4.11
N SER A 212 11.86 26.57 4.02
CA SER A 212 13.26 26.96 4.27
C SER A 212 13.80 27.93 3.22
N MET A 213 13.25 27.92 2.00
CA MET A 213 13.56 28.91 0.98
C MET A 213 12.97 30.30 1.27
N GLY A 214 11.98 30.40 2.15
CA GLY A 214 11.33 31.65 2.52
C GLY A 214 10.42 32.24 1.44
N THR A 215 9.84 33.42 1.73
CA THR A 215 8.93 34.15 0.83
C THR A 215 9.45 35.57 0.51
N ASP A 216 10.70 35.85 0.89
CA ASP A 216 11.36 37.12 0.65
C ASP A 216 11.85 37.24 -0.81
N LYS A 217 12.36 38.43 -1.19
CA LYS A 217 12.97 38.63 -2.52
C LYS A 217 14.17 37.73 -2.79
N LEU A 218 14.74 37.10 -1.75
CA LEU A 218 15.85 36.16 -1.87
C LEU A 218 15.38 34.72 -2.14
N ALA A 219 14.10 34.40 -1.89
CA ALA A 219 13.51 33.10 -2.16
C ALA A 219 13.68 32.70 -3.64
N ASP A 220 13.42 33.62 -4.57
CA ASP A 220 13.62 33.39 -6.00
C ASP A 220 15.09 33.07 -6.34
N ILE A 221 16.05 33.65 -5.61
CA ILE A 221 17.48 33.37 -5.78
C ILE A 221 17.80 31.97 -5.25
N ARG A 222 17.27 31.59 -4.09
CA ARG A 222 17.45 30.25 -3.50
C ARG A 222 16.85 29.16 -4.40
N ILE A 223 15.64 29.37 -4.93
CA ILE A 223 14.99 28.48 -5.90
C ILE A 223 15.86 28.32 -7.16
N LYS A 224 16.29 29.43 -7.76
CA LYS A 224 17.17 29.39 -8.94
C LYS A 224 18.47 28.66 -8.67
N SER A 225 19.06 28.85 -7.49
CA SER A 225 20.28 28.16 -7.06
C SER A 225 20.09 26.65 -7.00
N GLN A 226 18.99 26.16 -6.41
CA GLN A 226 18.71 24.72 -6.35
C GLN A 226 18.45 24.11 -7.74
N ILE A 227 17.74 24.83 -8.61
CA ILE A 227 17.53 24.39 -10.01
C ILE A 227 18.86 24.33 -10.78
N GLN A 228 19.73 25.33 -10.59
CA GLN A 228 21.07 25.35 -11.19
C GLN A 228 21.94 24.21 -10.68
N ARG A 229 21.85 23.90 -9.39
CA ARG A 229 22.56 22.76 -8.79
C ARG A 229 22.15 21.44 -9.47
N ILE A 230 20.85 21.21 -9.67
CA ILE A 230 20.39 20.03 -10.42
C ILE A 230 20.93 20.03 -11.85
N GLU A 231 20.89 21.15 -12.56
CA GLU A 231 21.41 21.24 -13.93
C GLU A 231 22.91 20.90 -14.00
N GLN A 232 23.72 21.51 -13.13
CA GLN A 232 25.18 21.34 -13.12
C GLN A 232 25.60 19.95 -12.66
N ASP A 233 25.05 19.48 -11.55
CA ASP A 233 25.43 18.19 -10.97
C ASP A 233 24.91 17.03 -11.82
N THR A 234 23.70 17.12 -12.40
CA THR A 234 23.21 16.12 -13.36
C THR A 234 24.14 16.05 -14.58
N LYS A 235 24.52 17.20 -15.15
CA LYS A 235 25.42 17.22 -16.30
C LYS A 235 26.79 16.62 -15.96
N LYS A 236 27.30 16.88 -14.76
CA LYS A 236 28.55 16.29 -14.26
C LYS A 236 28.45 14.78 -14.09
N LEU A 237 27.35 14.29 -13.51
CA LEU A 237 27.09 12.86 -13.32
C LEU A 237 26.96 12.10 -14.64
N LEU A 238 26.32 12.72 -15.64
CA LEU A 238 26.13 12.11 -16.96
C LEU A 238 27.37 12.18 -17.85
N GLY A 239 28.32 13.09 -17.58
CA GLY A 239 29.57 13.21 -18.32
C GLY A 239 29.38 13.31 -19.84
N GLU A 240 30.03 12.41 -20.59
CA GLU A 240 29.97 12.33 -22.05
C GLU A 240 28.84 11.43 -22.58
N HIS A 241 27.88 11.03 -21.73
CA HIS A 241 26.76 10.19 -22.14
C HIS A 241 25.99 10.82 -23.32
N LYS A 242 25.67 10.02 -24.35
CA LYS A 242 25.07 10.47 -25.62
C LYS A 242 23.86 11.38 -25.44
N ASN A 243 23.03 11.10 -24.43
CA ASN A 243 21.80 11.85 -24.15
C ASN A 243 21.93 12.85 -22.99
N ALA A 244 23.15 13.10 -22.48
CA ALA A 244 23.38 13.90 -21.27
C ALA A 244 22.67 15.26 -21.29
N LYS A 245 22.80 16.00 -22.40
CA LYS A 245 22.16 17.31 -22.57
C LYS A 245 20.64 17.25 -22.53
N SER A 246 20.05 16.22 -23.14
CA SER A 246 18.59 16.05 -23.18
C SER A 246 18.04 15.68 -21.81
N ILE A 247 18.68 14.72 -21.14
CA ILE A 247 18.33 14.27 -19.78
C ILE A 247 18.44 15.44 -18.80
N THR A 248 19.58 16.15 -18.81
CA THR A 248 19.79 17.33 -17.96
C THR A 248 18.67 18.35 -18.15
N LYS A 249 18.35 18.72 -19.39
CA LYS A 249 17.28 19.68 -19.69
C LYS A 249 15.90 19.18 -19.22
N SER A 250 15.62 17.89 -19.36
CA SER A 250 14.38 17.25 -18.88
C SER A 250 14.28 17.34 -17.36
N LEU A 251 15.33 16.95 -16.65
CA LEU A 251 15.38 17.00 -15.18
C LEU A 251 15.30 18.43 -14.68
N THR A 252 16.06 19.38 -15.21
CA THR A 252 15.95 20.81 -14.85
C THR A 252 14.52 21.33 -15.02
N LYS A 253 13.83 20.97 -16.12
CA LYS A 253 12.43 21.38 -16.36
C LYS A 253 11.48 20.77 -15.33
N LYS A 254 11.65 19.49 -15.00
CA LYS A 254 10.84 18.80 -13.97
C LYS A 254 11.10 19.38 -12.59
N SER A 255 12.35 19.64 -12.23
CA SER A 255 12.73 20.28 -10.96
C SER A 255 12.17 21.69 -10.83
N LYS A 256 12.10 22.46 -11.92
CA LYS A 256 11.41 23.76 -11.92
C LYS A 256 9.95 23.61 -11.51
N LYS A 257 9.24 22.61 -12.02
CA LYS A 257 7.85 22.31 -11.62
C LYS A 257 7.71 21.78 -10.18
N VAL A 258 8.82 21.39 -9.55
CA VAL A 258 8.83 20.99 -8.13
C VAL A 258 9.25 22.14 -7.22
N LEU A 259 9.98 23.16 -7.71
CA LEU A 259 10.55 24.22 -6.87
C LEU A 259 9.93 25.60 -7.09
N GLU A 260 9.36 25.88 -8.27
CA GLU A 260 8.85 27.19 -8.64
C GLU A 260 7.75 27.70 -7.70
N SER A 261 7.76 29.02 -7.47
CA SER A 261 6.79 29.73 -6.64
C SER A 261 5.38 29.63 -7.22
N GLY A 262 4.36 29.58 -6.35
CA GLY A 262 2.95 29.56 -6.77
C GLY A 262 2.41 28.20 -7.20
N ILE A 263 3.24 27.14 -7.23
CA ILE A 263 2.79 25.76 -7.42
C ILE A 263 2.24 25.23 -6.09
N ASP A 264 1.00 24.75 -6.13
CA ASP A 264 0.32 24.09 -5.00
C ASP A 264 1.09 22.85 -4.51
N ALA A 265 0.89 22.50 -3.23
CA ALA A 265 1.62 21.42 -2.58
C ALA A 265 1.32 20.03 -3.18
N GLU A 266 0.08 19.79 -3.61
CA GLU A 266 -0.31 18.55 -4.28
C GLU A 266 0.36 18.45 -5.65
N GLU A 267 0.24 19.51 -6.46
CA GLU A 267 0.85 19.54 -7.80
C GLU A 267 2.38 19.35 -7.71
N ARG A 268 3.02 19.96 -6.73
CA ARG A 268 4.45 19.81 -6.45
C ARG A 268 4.85 18.37 -6.15
N THR A 269 4.06 17.71 -5.30
CA THR A 269 4.28 16.32 -4.88
C THR A 269 4.14 15.37 -6.08
N GLN A 270 3.10 15.53 -6.89
CA GLN A 270 2.90 14.76 -8.11
C GLN A 270 4.04 14.96 -9.12
N ASN A 271 4.49 16.21 -9.31
CA ASN A 271 5.61 16.53 -10.19
C ASN A 271 6.91 15.84 -9.72
N PHE A 272 7.17 15.78 -8.42
CA PHE A 272 8.33 15.10 -7.86
C PHE A 272 8.25 13.57 -8.06
N ILE A 273 7.09 12.97 -7.78
CA ILE A 273 6.86 11.54 -8.00
C ILE A 273 7.06 11.18 -9.48
N ALA A 274 6.50 11.97 -10.39
CA ALA A 274 6.65 11.78 -11.83
C ALA A 274 8.10 12.00 -12.32
N MET A 275 8.89 12.81 -11.63
CA MET A 275 10.31 12.98 -11.90
C MET A 275 11.11 11.74 -11.48
N CYS A 276 10.86 11.20 -10.28
CA CYS A 276 11.52 9.99 -9.79
C CYS A 276 11.18 8.78 -10.68
N ARG A 277 9.90 8.62 -11.05
CA ARG A 277 9.46 7.59 -11.99
C ARG A 277 10.17 7.69 -13.34
N HIS A 278 10.28 8.91 -13.90
CA HIS A 278 10.98 9.13 -15.17
C HIS A 278 12.45 8.71 -15.09
N VAL A 279 13.15 9.05 -14.00
CA VAL A 279 14.54 8.62 -13.80
C VAL A 279 14.64 7.11 -13.72
N TYR A 280 13.78 6.46 -12.93
CA TYR A 280 13.81 5.02 -12.75
C TYR A 280 13.45 4.23 -14.02
N SER A 281 12.45 4.69 -14.79
CA SER A 281 11.96 3.97 -15.96
C SER A 281 12.78 4.21 -17.24
N ASP A 282 13.34 5.41 -17.42
CA ASP A 282 13.88 5.83 -18.72
C ASP A 282 15.41 5.93 -18.77
N LEU A 283 16.10 5.83 -17.62
CA LEU A 283 17.56 5.97 -17.53
C LEU A 283 18.25 4.64 -17.21
N GLU A 284 19.52 4.55 -17.57
CA GLU A 284 20.35 3.36 -17.30
C GLU A 284 20.59 3.18 -15.79
N PRO A 285 20.63 1.94 -15.28
CA PRO A 285 20.82 1.64 -13.86
C PRO A 285 22.05 2.30 -13.21
N SER A 286 23.12 2.49 -13.98
CA SER A 286 24.37 3.13 -13.54
C SER A 286 24.19 4.58 -13.05
N PHE A 287 23.13 5.27 -13.50
CA PHE A 287 22.85 6.65 -13.13
C PHE A 287 21.82 6.79 -12.00
N LEU A 288 21.13 5.71 -11.60
CA LEU A 288 20.01 5.79 -10.66
C LEU A 288 20.45 6.25 -9.26
N GLU A 289 21.42 5.55 -8.66
CA GLU A 289 21.91 5.87 -7.32
C GLU A 289 22.49 7.30 -7.24
N PRO A 290 23.41 7.73 -8.14
CA PRO A 290 23.93 9.08 -8.09
C PRO A 290 22.88 10.18 -8.29
N LEU A 291 21.88 9.95 -9.15
CA LEU A 291 20.79 10.93 -9.36
C LEU A 291 19.84 10.99 -8.16
N PHE A 292 19.53 9.86 -7.52
CA PHE A 292 18.70 9.87 -6.32
C PHE A 292 19.43 10.40 -5.08
N ASP A 293 20.75 10.25 -4.99
CA ASP A 293 21.55 10.97 -4.00
C ASP A 293 21.50 12.48 -4.22
N LEU A 294 21.64 12.92 -5.49
CA LEU A 294 21.46 14.33 -5.83
C LEU A 294 20.05 14.82 -5.43
N PHE A 295 19.00 14.06 -5.73
CA PHE A 295 17.63 14.45 -5.36
C PHE A 295 17.44 14.52 -3.85
N SER A 296 17.95 13.55 -3.10
CA SER A 296 17.94 13.56 -1.63
C SER A 296 18.67 14.79 -1.07
N SER A 297 19.72 15.26 -1.74
CA SER A 297 20.50 16.44 -1.31
C SER A 297 19.89 17.80 -1.69
N VAL A 298 19.02 17.85 -2.71
CA VAL A 298 18.43 19.09 -3.23
C VAL A 298 17.00 19.29 -2.73
N PHE A 299 16.24 18.20 -2.63
CA PHE A 299 14.81 18.25 -2.31
C PHE A 299 14.49 18.04 -0.83
N VAL A 300 15.49 17.84 0.01
CA VAL A 300 15.35 17.70 1.46
C VAL A 300 16.05 18.86 2.12
N ALA A 301 15.35 19.56 3.01
CA ALA A 301 15.97 20.63 3.79
C ALA A 301 16.99 20.03 4.77
N GLU A 302 18.21 20.57 4.78
CA GLU A 302 19.14 20.34 5.88
C GLU A 302 18.52 20.94 7.15
N THR A 303 18.41 20.11 8.18
CA THR A 303 17.79 20.47 9.48
C THR A 303 18.82 21.08 10.40
#